data_AF-A0A2G3PWQ2-F1
#
_entry.id   AF-A0A2G3PWQ2-F1
#
_cell.length_a   1.000
_cell.length_b   1.000
_cell.length_c   1.000
_cell.angle_alpha   90.00
_cell.angle_beta   90.00
_cell.angle_gamma   90.00
#
_symmetry.space_group_name_H-M   'P 1'
#
loop_
_entity.id
_entity.type
_entity.pdbx_description
1 polymer ?
#
loop_
_entity_poly.entity_id
_entity_poly.type
_entity_poly.pdbx_seq_one_letter_code
_entity_poly.pdbx_strand_id
1 'polypeptide(L)'
;MRKKFLSIILTVCLVLGLLPQMAMPVFAAEKVYGDFTVSDEDAATYDSGNKALTVRGDCTISMADGVTETTTNSIVVIGGTAEVPLNITLKDVDIQFSDGDYMNSGTCALDMQGAAVNLTLEGTNTLKSGENKAGLEAPSGATLTIDGTGTLNATGGEYSAGIGGSTGAGGKITINGGTVTATGGESCAGIGGGSGRTGGITTINGGTVTATGGTGGAGIGGGGTISINGGTVTATGGTGC
;
A
#
# COMPACT_ATOMS: atom_id res chain seq x y z
N MET A 1 -43.80 50.72 18.02
CA MET A 1 -43.18 49.76 17.07
C MET A 1 -41.65 49.63 17.22
N ARG A 2 -40.89 50.70 17.49
CA ARG A 2 -39.40 50.65 17.59
C ARG A 2 -38.79 49.79 18.71
N LYS A 3 -39.42 49.71 19.90
CA LYS A 3 -38.88 48.95 21.04
C LYS A 3 -38.97 47.42 20.88
N LYS A 4 -40.03 46.92 20.21
CA LYS A 4 -40.19 45.48 19.93
C LYS A 4 -39.21 44.99 18.86
N PHE A 5 -38.89 45.85 17.90
CA PHE A 5 -37.94 45.53 16.83
C PHE A 5 -36.50 45.38 17.36
N LEU A 6 -36.09 46.27 18.29
CA LEU A 6 -34.77 46.21 18.90
C LEU A 6 -34.60 44.99 19.82
N SER A 7 -35.66 44.58 20.52
CA SER A 7 -35.65 43.37 21.35
C SER A 7 -35.49 42.11 20.50
N ILE A 8 -36.16 42.01 19.35
CA ILE A 8 -36.05 40.86 18.46
C ILE A 8 -34.64 40.75 17.87
N ILE A 9 -34.03 41.87 17.46
CA ILE A 9 -32.66 41.89 16.93
C ILE A 9 -31.66 41.43 18.00
N LEU A 10 -31.77 41.92 19.24
CA LEU A 10 -30.85 41.55 20.31
C LEU A 10 -30.97 40.05 20.68
N THR A 11 -32.19 39.50 20.68
CA THR A 11 -32.41 38.07 20.94
C THR A 11 -31.89 37.19 19.79
N VAL A 12 -32.03 37.62 18.53
CA VAL A 12 -31.49 36.89 17.38
C VAL A 12 -29.95 36.88 17.39
N CYS A 13 -29.31 37.99 17.75
CA CYS A 13 -27.85 38.05 17.89
C CYS A 13 -27.33 37.18 19.04
N LEU A 14 -28.04 37.12 20.18
CA LEU A 14 -27.65 36.27 21.30
C LEU A 14 -27.78 34.78 20.97
N VAL A 15 -28.83 34.40 20.24
CA VAL A 15 -29.06 33.00 19.82
C VAL A 15 -28.05 32.56 18.75
N LEU A 16 -27.64 33.44 17.84
CA LEU A 16 -26.61 33.13 16.83
C LEU A 16 -25.20 32.98 17.44
N GLY A 17 -24.88 33.73 18.51
CA GLY A 17 -23.59 33.63 19.22
C GLY A 17 -23.48 32.44 20.18
N LEU A 18 -24.58 31.74 20.47
CA LEU A 18 -24.66 30.57 21.35
C LEU A 18 -24.81 29.25 20.58
N LEU A 19 -24.87 29.28 19.25
CA LEU A 19 -24.74 28.06 18.46
C LEU A 19 -23.33 27.52 18.72
N PRO A 20 -23.17 26.24 19.13
CA PRO A 20 -21.85 25.66 19.27
C PRO A 20 -21.13 25.85 17.94
N GLN A 21 -19.99 26.54 17.96
CA GLN A 21 -19.07 26.54 16.84
C GLN A 21 -18.73 25.07 16.59
N MET A 22 -19.44 24.45 15.65
CA MET A 22 -19.04 23.16 15.13
C MET A 22 -17.66 23.40 14.58
N ALA A 23 -16.64 22.86 15.26
CA ALA A 23 -15.30 22.79 14.70
C ALA A 23 -15.49 22.15 13.33
N MET A 24 -15.34 22.95 12.26
CA MET A 24 -15.26 22.36 10.93
C MET A 24 -14.10 21.37 11.02
N PRO A 25 -14.28 20.11 10.61
CA PRO A 25 -13.14 19.23 10.50
C PRO A 25 -12.13 19.97 9.63
N VAL A 26 -10.93 20.17 10.17
CA VAL A 26 -9.78 20.56 9.36
C VAL A 26 -9.59 19.37 8.45
N PHE A 27 -10.16 19.44 7.24
CA PHE A 27 -9.80 18.53 6.18
C PHE A 27 -8.32 18.79 5.93
N ALA A 28 -7.49 17.77 6.18
CA ALA A 28 -6.10 17.82 5.73
C ALA A 28 -6.12 18.18 4.24
N ALA A 29 -5.30 19.15 3.85
CA ALA A 29 -5.28 19.61 2.48
C ALA A 29 -4.68 18.50 1.62
N GLU A 30 -5.44 18.06 0.62
CA GLU A 30 -4.96 17.14 -0.40
C GLU A 30 -3.87 17.82 -1.24
N LYS A 31 -2.82 17.07 -1.60
CA LYS A 31 -1.67 17.60 -2.32
C LYS A 31 -1.09 16.63 -3.33
N VAL A 32 -0.68 17.19 -4.47
CA VAL A 32 -0.04 16.46 -5.56
C VAL A 32 1.47 16.35 -5.33
N TYR A 33 1.98 15.14 -5.45
CA TYR A 33 3.39 14.77 -5.32
C TYR A 33 3.81 13.90 -6.52
N GLY A 34 4.47 14.52 -7.50
CA GLY A 34 4.81 13.85 -8.76
C GLY A 34 3.53 13.39 -9.47
N ASP A 35 3.41 12.07 -9.63
CA ASP A 35 2.27 11.42 -10.30
C ASP A 35 1.16 10.99 -9.33
N PHE A 36 1.30 11.28 -8.03
CA PHE A 36 0.35 10.88 -6.99
C PHE A 36 -0.36 12.08 -6.37
N THR A 37 -1.54 11.83 -5.82
CA THR A 37 -2.24 12.73 -4.92
C THR A 37 -2.38 12.08 -3.54
N VAL A 38 -2.08 12.85 -2.49
CA VAL A 38 -2.11 12.41 -1.09
C VAL A 38 -3.12 13.25 -0.31
N SER A 39 -4.03 12.60 0.41
CA SER A 39 -5.13 13.26 1.13
C SER A 39 -4.71 14.14 2.32
N ASP A 40 -3.48 13.96 2.80
CA ASP A 40 -2.91 14.72 3.91
C ASP A 40 -1.47 15.14 3.54
N GLU A 41 -1.25 16.43 3.32
CA GLU A 41 0.06 16.94 2.94
C GLU A 41 1.15 16.75 3.99
N ASP A 42 0.79 16.65 5.27
CA ASP A 42 1.75 16.44 6.37
C ASP A 42 2.15 14.96 6.51
N ALA A 43 1.35 14.05 5.94
CA ALA A 43 1.60 12.61 5.98
C ALA A 43 2.71 12.16 5.01
N ALA A 44 3.12 13.00 4.06
CA ALA A 44 4.11 12.62 3.04
C ALA A 44 5.02 13.76 2.57
N THR A 45 6.20 13.38 2.08
CA THR A 45 7.16 14.26 1.40
C THR A 45 7.56 13.64 0.08
N TYR A 46 8.04 14.45 -0.88
CA TYR A 46 8.43 13.95 -2.20
C TYR A 46 9.83 14.41 -2.60
N ASP A 47 10.66 13.46 -3.02
CA ASP A 47 11.98 13.72 -3.60
C ASP A 47 11.87 13.70 -5.13
N SER A 48 11.93 14.87 -5.77
CA SER A 48 11.84 14.98 -7.22
C SER A 48 13.05 14.40 -7.97
N GLY A 49 14.21 14.29 -7.31
CA GLY A 49 15.42 13.71 -7.89
C GLY A 49 15.32 12.20 -7.99
N ASN A 50 14.85 11.56 -6.93
CA ASN A 50 14.64 10.11 -6.86
C ASN A 50 13.23 9.66 -7.30
N LYS A 51 12.33 10.61 -7.54
CA LYS A 51 10.91 10.38 -7.88
C LYS A 51 10.19 9.50 -6.86
N ALA A 52 10.49 9.71 -5.57
CA ALA A 52 10.00 8.88 -4.48
C ALA A 52 9.06 9.66 -3.56
N LEU A 53 7.82 9.18 -3.42
CA LEU A 53 6.86 9.63 -2.42
C LEU A 53 7.17 8.91 -1.11
N THR A 54 7.63 9.67 -0.12
CA THR A 54 7.97 9.17 1.21
C THR A 54 6.81 9.41 2.17
N VAL A 55 6.16 8.34 2.62
CA VAL A 55 4.99 8.35 3.51
C VAL A 55 5.43 8.12 4.96
N ARG A 56 4.90 8.94 5.88
CA ARG A 56 5.25 8.98 7.30
C ARG A 56 4.04 9.06 8.24
N GLY A 57 2.86 9.32 7.70
CA GLY A 57 1.60 9.42 8.43
C GLY A 57 0.48 8.67 7.72
N ASP A 58 -0.69 8.67 8.35
CA ASP A 58 -1.89 8.06 7.80
C ASP A 58 -2.40 8.88 6.62
N CYS A 59 -2.70 8.23 5.49
CA CYS A 59 -3.16 8.94 4.31
C CYS A 59 -3.88 8.02 3.30
N THR A 60 -4.60 8.64 2.38
CA THR A 60 -5.00 8.02 1.11
C THR A 60 -4.07 8.49 0.01
N ILE A 61 -3.61 7.55 -0.82
CA ILE A 61 -2.78 7.79 -1.99
C ILE A 61 -3.59 7.36 -3.22
N SER A 62 -3.63 8.22 -4.22
CA SER A 62 -4.24 7.96 -5.53
C SER A 62 -3.37 8.52 -6.65
N MET A 63 -3.69 8.21 -7.90
CA MET A 63 -3.05 8.87 -9.04
C MET A 63 -3.51 10.32 -9.15
N ALA A 64 -2.60 11.21 -9.57
CA ALA A 64 -2.94 12.61 -9.79
C ALA A 64 -3.91 12.79 -10.96
N ASP A 65 -4.68 13.89 -10.93
CA ASP A 65 -5.66 14.18 -11.98
C ASP A 65 -5.04 14.14 -13.39
N GLY A 66 -5.58 13.29 -14.24
CA GLY A 66 -5.10 13.08 -15.61
C GLY A 66 -3.92 12.13 -15.75
N VAL A 67 -3.39 11.58 -14.65
CA VAL A 67 -2.39 10.52 -14.63
C VAL A 67 -3.11 9.18 -14.44
N THR A 68 -2.82 8.22 -15.31
CA THR A 68 -3.47 6.88 -15.29
C THR A 68 -2.52 5.77 -14.88
N GLU A 69 -1.21 5.97 -15.06
CA GLU A 69 -0.14 5.09 -14.64
C GLU A 69 1.15 5.89 -14.44
N THR A 70 2.10 5.34 -13.69
CA THR A 70 3.46 5.85 -13.63
C THR A 70 4.49 4.74 -13.79
N THR A 71 5.55 5.02 -14.56
CA THR A 71 6.68 4.12 -14.75
C THR A 71 7.97 4.68 -14.13
N THR A 72 7.86 5.79 -13.40
CA THR A 72 9.02 6.51 -12.86
C THR A 72 8.90 6.89 -11.40
N ASN A 73 7.68 6.97 -10.85
CA ASN A 73 7.46 7.34 -9.46
C ASN A 73 7.23 6.12 -8.57
N SER A 74 7.75 6.17 -7.35
CA SER A 74 7.65 5.10 -6.35
C SER A 74 7.05 5.61 -5.04
N ILE A 75 6.64 4.66 -4.19
CA ILE A 75 6.19 4.91 -2.82
C ILE A 75 7.18 4.26 -1.86
N VAL A 76 7.59 5.00 -0.84
CA VAL A 76 8.45 4.52 0.25
C VAL A 76 7.77 4.86 1.56
N VAL A 77 7.63 3.88 2.45
CA VAL A 77 7.02 4.08 3.77
C VAL A 77 8.11 4.06 4.83
N ILE A 78 8.32 5.19 5.50
CA ILE A 78 9.29 5.32 6.60
C ILE A 78 8.55 5.74 7.87
N GLY A 79 7.85 4.79 8.47
CA GLY A 79 7.10 5.01 9.69
C GLY A 79 6.32 3.78 10.10
N GLY A 80 5.59 3.87 11.21
CA GLY A 80 4.78 2.77 11.70
C GLY A 80 5.59 1.73 12.47
N THR A 81 5.13 1.42 13.69
CA THR A 81 5.66 0.33 14.51
C THR A 81 4.58 -0.72 14.73
N ALA A 82 4.95 -1.89 15.24
CA ALA A 82 3.96 -2.93 15.54
C ALA A 82 2.87 -2.45 16.52
N GLU A 83 3.20 -1.49 17.40
CA GLU A 83 2.27 -0.86 18.34
C GLU A 83 1.42 0.24 17.71
N VAL A 84 1.98 0.99 16.76
CA VAL A 84 1.32 2.11 16.07
C VAL A 84 1.59 1.97 14.57
N PRO A 85 0.86 1.08 13.87
CA PRO A 85 1.01 0.93 12.42
C PRO A 85 0.47 2.15 11.68
N LEU A 86 1.05 2.46 10.51
CA LEU A 86 0.50 3.48 9.61
C LEU A 86 -0.72 2.94 8.87
N ASN A 87 -1.78 3.74 8.79
CA ASN A 87 -2.99 3.42 8.04
C ASN A 87 -2.92 4.09 6.67
N ILE A 88 -2.62 3.32 5.64
CA ILE A 88 -2.48 3.80 4.26
C ILE A 88 -3.62 3.22 3.43
N THR A 89 -4.32 4.07 2.69
CA THR A 89 -5.28 3.63 1.67
C THR A 89 -4.66 3.81 0.29
N LEU A 90 -4.63 2.76 -0.52
CA LEU A 90 -4.35 2.89 -1.96
C LEU A 90 -5.67 2.91 -2.71
N LYS A 91 -5.86 3.94 -3.52
CA LYS A 91 -7.06 4.14 -4.32
C LYS A 91 -6.68 4.40 -5.77
N ASP A 92 -6.90 3.39 -6.60
CA ASP A 92 -6.62 3.43 -8.04
C ASP A 92 -5.15 3.78 -8.37
N VAL A 93 -4.20 3.34 -7.55
CA VAL A 93 -2.75 3.58 -7.74
C VAL A 93 -2.18 2.59 -8.74
N ASP A 94 -1.54 3.09 -9.81
CA ASP A 94 -0.96 2.25 -10.87
C ASP A 94 0.51 2.59 -11.12
N ILE A 95 1.41 1.76 -10.59
CA ILE A 95 2.86 1.86 -10.74
C ILE A 95 3.35 0.66 -11.55
N GLN A 96 3.91 0.93 -12.74
CA GLN A 96 4.35 -0.10 -13.68
C GLN A 96 5.80 0.12 -14.14
N PHE A 97 6.77 -0.19 -13.28
CA PHE A 97 8.17 -0.18 -13.73
C PHE A 97 8.40 -1.22 -14.85
N SER A 98 9.21 -0.86 -15.84
CA SER A 98 9.52 -1.73 -16.98
C SER A 98 10.41 -2.90 -16.56
N ASP A 99 10.06 -4.11 -17.03
CA ASP A 99 10.88 -5.31 -16.86
C ASP A 99 12.16 -5.24 -17.71
N GLY A 100 13.26 -5.80 -17.21
CA GLY A 100 14.39 -6.23 -18.06
C GLY A 100 15.42 -5.17 -18.45
N ASP A 101 15.32 -3.92 -17.98
CA ASP A 101 16.43 -2.97 -18.05
C ASP A 101 17.24 -3.03 -16.75
N TYR A 102 18.50 -3.46 -16.82
CA TYR A 102 19.50 -3.36 -15.73
C TYR A 102 19.53 -1.96 -15.07
N MET A 103 19.06 -0.93 -15.79
CA MET A 103 18.95 0.46 -15.35
C MET A 103 17.86 0.72 -14.29
N ASN A 104 16.91 -0.21 -14.10
CA ASN A 104 15.88 -0.17 -13.05
C ASN A 104 16.16 -1.17 -11.92
N SER A 105 17.40 -1.62 -11.78
CA SER A 105 17.81 -2.43 -10.63
C SER A 105 17.53 -1.66 -9.33
N GLY A 106 16.68 -2.22 -8.47
CA GLY A 106 16.36 -1.61 -7.19
C GLY A 106 15.17 -0.63 -7.16
N THR A 107 14.42 -0.41 -8.26
CA THR A 107 13.19 0.39 -8.20
C THR A 107 12.02 -0.44 -7.64
N CYS A 108 11.49 -0.01 -6.50
CA CYS A 108 10.35 -0.65 -5.86
C CYS A 108 9.11 0.22 -6.04
N ALA A 109 7.97 -0.38 -6.42
CA ALA A 109 6.70 0.33 -6.50
C ALA A 109 6.24 0.78 -5.11
N LEU A 110 6.33 -0.10 -4.10
CA LEU A 110 6.07 0.24 -2.70
C LEU A 110 7.07 -0.46 -1.76
N ASP A 111 7.97 0.32 -1.17
CA ASP A 111 8.97 -0.16 -0.19
C ASP A 111 8.55 0.19 1.24
N MET A 112 8.31 -0.82 2.08
CA MET A 112 7.94 -0.61 3.48
C MET A 112 9.13 -0.34 4.41
N GLN A 113 10.38 -0.60 4.02
CA GLN A 113 11.58 -0.42 4.87
C GLN A 113 11.50 -1.02 6.29
N GLY A 114 10.71 -2.08 6.50
CA GLY A 114 10.50 -2.68 7.82
C GLY A 114 9.35 -2.09 8.64
N ALA A 115 8.59 -1.14 8.08
CA ALA A 115 7.41 -0.53 8.68
C ALA A 115 6.32 -1.55 9.06
N ALA A 116 5.47 -1.13 10.00
CA ALA A 116 4.16 -1.74 10.19
C ALA A 116 3.07 -0.90 9.51
N VAL A 117 2.31 -1.51 8.60
CA VAL A 117 1.31 -0.84 7.76
C VAL A 117 0.00 -1.63 7.74
N ASN A 118 -1.10 -0.91 7.96
CA ASN A 118 -2.45 -1.33 7.61
C ASN A 118 -2.81 -0.71 6.26
N LEU A 119 -2.78 -1.53 5.22
CA LEU A 119 -3.07 -1.15 3.84
C LEU A 119 -4.54 -1.44 3.52
N THR A 120 -5.33 -0.39 3.29
CA THR A 120 -6.70 -0.52 2.79
C THR A 120 -6.71 -0.37 1.28
N LEU A 121 -7.31 -1.33 0.57
CA LEU A 121 -7.44 -1.32 -0.88
C LEU A 121 -8.80 -0.75 -1.29
N GLU A 122 -8.77 0.33 -2.07
CA GLU A 122 -9.89 0.88 -2.80
C GLU A 122 -9.59 0.88 -4.30
N GLY A 123 -10.62 0.68 -5.12
CA GLY A 123 -10.44 0.68 -6.58
C GLY A 123 -9.50 -0.45 -7.06
N THR A 124 -8.75 -0.18 -8.14
CA THR A 124 -7.79 -1.14 -8.70
C THR A 124 -6.37 -0.61 -8.56
N ASN A 125 -5.54 -1.30 -7.78
CA ASN A 125 -4.15 -0.90 -7.55
C ASN A 125 -3.19 -1.89 -8.20
N THR A 126 -2.18 -1.39 -8.90
CA THR A 126 -1.14 -2.16 -9.55
C THR A 126 0.22 -1.69 -9.04
N LEU A 127 1.02 -2.62 -8.54
CA LEU A 127 2.36 -2.38 -8.01
C LEU A 127 3.33 -3.34 -8.69
N LYS A 128 3.97 -2.88 -9.75
CA LYS A 128 4.98 -3.63 -10.49
C LYS A 128 6.35 -2.98 -10.32
N SER A 129 7.26 -3.74 -9.74
CA SER A 129 8.62 -3.32 -9.41
C SER A 129 9.65 -3.74 -10.46
N GLY A 130 10.82 -3.10 -10.42
CA GLY A 130 11.98 -3.49 -11.19
C GLY A 130 12.74 -4.68 -10.58
N GLU A 131 13.87 -5.02 -11.21
CA GLU A 131 14.73 -6.14 -10.81
C GLU A 131 15.15 -6.04 -9.33
N ASN A 132 15.27 -7.19 -8.65
CA ASN A 132 15.68 -7.29 -7.25
C ASN A 132 14.74 -6.57 -6.27
N LYS A 133 13.50 -6.24 -6.67
CA LYS A 133 12.47 -5.64 -5.82
C LYS A 133 11.14 -6.36 -5.92
N ALA A 134 10.50 -6.55 -4.78
CA ALA A 134 9.15 -7.09 -4.73
C ALA A 134 8.15 -6.03 -5.22
N GLY A 135 7.03 -6.45 -5.79
CA GLY A 135 5.96 -5.52 -6.23
C GLY A 135 5.49 -4.67 -5.06
N LEU A 136 5.25 -5.32 -3.93
CA LEU A 136 5.14 -4.68 -2.62
C LEU A 136 6.17 -5.29 -1.67
N GLU A 137 7.21 -4.52 -1.33
CA GLU A 137 8.31 -4.99 -0.50
C GLU A 137 7.97 -4.86 0.99
N ALA A 138 7.69 -6.00 1.61
CA ALA A 138 7.53 -6.19 3.05
C ALA A 138 8.70 -7.08 3.54
N PRO A 139 9.87 -6.51 3.83
CA PRO A 139 11.06 -7.27 4.21
C PRO A 139 10.93 -7.84 5.62
N SER A 140 11.86 -8.73 6.01
CA SER A 140 11.95 -9.22 7.40
C SER A 140 11.92 -8.08 8.42
N GLY A 141 11.02 -8.18 9.41
CA GLY A 141 10.76 -7.13 10.40
C GLY A 141 9.53 -6.27 10.08
N ALA A 142 9.14 -6.17 8.80
CA ALA A 142 7.92 -5.49 8.40
C ALA A 142 6.68 -6.27 8.82
N THR A 143 5.60 -5.52 9.11
CA THR A 143 4.27 -6.08 9.34
C THR A 143 3.28 -5.42 8.41
N LEU A 144 2.73 -6.19 7.48
CA LEU A 144 1.71 -5.73 6.53
C LEU A 144 0.37 -6.37 6.86
N THR A 145 -0.66 -5.56 6.98
CA THR A 145 -2.06 -6.00 7.03
C THR A 145 -2.78 -5.42 5.82
N ILE A 146 -3.30 -6.26 4.93
CA ILE A 146 -4.09 -5.87 3.76
C ILE A 146 -5.58 -6.08 4.06
N ASP A 147 -6.39 -5.05 3.81
CA ASP A 147 -7.84 -5.07 3.98
C ASP A 147 -8.53 -4.25 2.87
N GLY A 148 -9.85 -4.11 2.96
CA GLY A 148 -10.67 -3.37 2.01
C GLY A 148 -11.37 -4.27 0.99
N THR A 149 -11.98 -3.65 -0.01
CA THR A 149 -12.74 -4.35 -1.06
C THR A 149 -12.13 -4.18 -2.45
N GLY A 150 -11.07 -3.37 -2.57
CA GLY A 150 -10.36 -3.11 -3.82
C GLY A 150 -9.48 -4.28 -4.27
N THR A 151 -8.78 -4.03 -5.36
CA THR A 151 -7.84 -4.97 -5.99
C THR A 151 -6.41 -4.51 -5.78
N LEU A 152 -5.50 -5.45 -5.55
CA LEU A 152 -4.06 -5.27 -5.59
C LEU A 152 -3.43 -6.28 -6.54
N ASN A 153 -2.76 -5.80 -7.58
CA ASN A 153 -1.95 -6.58 -8.51
C ASN A 153 -0.47 -6.27 -8.24
N ALA A 154 0.20 -7.11 -7.46
CA ALA A 154 1.59 -6.95 -7.09
C ALA A 154 2.50 -7.88 -7.90
N THR A 155 3.43 -7.31 -8.66
CA THR A 155 4.39 -8.07 -9.50
C THR A 155 5.82 -7.71 -9.10
N GLY A 156 6.56 -8.70 -8.63
CA GLY A 156 7.99 -8.55 -8.33
C GLY A 156 8.84 -8.66 -9.58
N GLY A 157 10.00 -8.01 -9.58
CA GLY A 157 11.02 -8.23 -10.59
C GLY A 157 11.78 -9.54 -10.40
N GLU A 158 12.83 -9.73 -11.20
CA GLU A 158 13.71 -10.90 -11.08
C GLU A 158 14.23 -11.08 -9.64
N TYR A 159 14.31 -12.33 -9.20
CA TYR A 159 14.76 -12.73 -7.85
C TYR A 159 13.95 -12.18 -6.66
N SER A 160 12.74 -11.68 -6.89
CA SER A 160 11.90 -11.09 -5.83
C SER A 160 10.47 -11.63 -5.80
N ALA A 161 9.84 -11.57 -4.62
CA ALA A 161 8.44 -11.96 -4.47
C ALA A 161 7.47 -10.95 -5.09
N GLY A 162 6.22 -11.35 -5.38
CA GLY A 162 5.16 -10.39 -5.72
C GLY A 162 4.85 -9.48 -4.53
N ILE A 163 4.59 -10.10 -3.37
CA ILE A 163 4.43 -9.42 -2.08
C ILE A 163 5.36 -10.08 -1.06
N GLY A 164 6.18 -9.27 -0.39
CA GLY A 164 7.07 -9.74 0.68
C GLY A 164 8.52 -9.36 0.46
N GLY A 165 9.42 -10.34 0.56
CA GLY A 165 10.86 -10.12 0.43
C GLY A 165 11.29 -9.85 -1.01
N SER A 166 12.25 -8.93 -1.18
CA SER A 166 13.02 -8.76 -2.41
C SER A 166 14.03 -9.90 -2.58
N THR A 167 15.34 -9.65 -2.51
CA THR A 167 16.39 -10.69 -2.46
C THR A 167 16.56 -11.31 -1.06
N GLY A 168 15.76 -10.83 -0.10
CA GLY A 168 15.76 -11.20 1.31
C GLY A 168 14.54 -12.01 1.74
N ALA A 169 14.46 -12.25 3.05
CA ALA A 169 13.31 -12.91 3.66
C ALA A 169 12.09 -11.98 3.70
N GLY A 170 10.89 -12.57 3.58
CA GLY A 170 9.62 -11.86 3.75
C GLY A 170 9.31 -11.55 5.21
N GLY A 171 8.57 -10.48 5.44
CA GLY A 171 8.05 -10.07 6.75
C GLY A 171 6.79 -10.84 7.17
N LYS A 172 6.01 -10.23 8.07
CA LYS A 172 4.69 -10.72 8.46
C LYS A 172 3.63 -10.09 7.56
N ILE A 173 2.90 -10.92 6.82
CA ILE A 173 1.85 -10.51 5.90
C ILE A 173 0.52 -11.09 6.37
N THR A 174 -0.48 -10.24 6.55
CA THR A 174 -1.85 -10.62 6.91
C THR A 174 -2.80 -10.09 5.84
N ILE A 175 -3.65 -10.94 5.26
CA ILE A 175 -4.67 -10.55 4.29
C ILE A 175 -6.04 -10.83 4.89
N ASN A 176 -6.80 -9.78 5.16
CA ASN A 176 -8.16 -9.87 5.72
C ASN A 176 -9.24 -9.73 4.64
N GLY A 177 -8.96 -8.97 3.58
CA GLY A 177 -9.93 -8.61 2.55
C GLY A 177 -9.30 -8.29 1.19
N GLY A 178 -10.14 -7.86 0.26
CA GLY A 178 -9.75 -7.46 -1.10
C GLY A 178 -9.57 -8.62 -2.08
N THR A 179 -9.21 -8.24 -3.32
CA THR A 179 -8.73 -9.17 -4.35
C THR A 179 -7.23 -8.95 -4.52
N VAL A 180 -6.42 -9.90 -4.08
CA VAL A 180 -4.95 -9.79 -4.09
C VAL A 180 -4.38 -10.78 -5.08
N THR A 181 -3.76 -10.26 -6.14
CA THR A 181 -2.97 -11.03 -7.11
C THR A 181 -1.50 -10.72 -6.88
N ALA A 182 -0.70 -11.74 -6.61
CA ALA A 182 0.73 -11.59 -6.36
C ALA A 182 1.54 -12.53 -7.25
N THR A 183 2.44 -11.98 -8.06
CA THR A 183 3.27 -12.73 -8.99
C THR A 183 4.74 -12.50 -8.67
N GLY A 184 5.45 -13.59 -8.33
CA GLY A 184 6.89 -13.56 -8.06
C GLY A 184 7.72 -13.68 -9.33
N GLY A 185 8.94 -13.17 -9.27
CA GLY A 185 9.97 -13.38 -10.30
C GLY A 185 10.56 -14.79 -10.26
N GLU A 186 11.55 -15.05 -11.11
CA GLU A 186 12.22 -16.35 -11.22
C GLU A 186 12.71 -16.87 -9.86
N SER A 187 12.43 -18.14 -9.56
CA SER A 187 12.76 -18.83 -8.29
C SER A 187 12.17 -18.21 -7.03
N CYS A 188 11.15 -17.34 -7.15
CA CYS A 188 10.60 -16.58 -6.03
C CYS A 188 9.12 -16.85 -5.79
N ALA A 189 8.67 -16.56 -4.57
CA ALA A 189 7.30 -16.78 -4.19
C ALA A 189 6.36 -15.72 -4.77
N GLY A 190 5.10 -16.06 -5.06
CA GLY A 190 4.06 -15.06 -5.30
C GLY A 190 3.89 -14.16 -4.07
N ILE A 191 3.62 -14.78 -2.92
CA ILE A 191 3.63 -14.13 -1.60
C ILE A 191 4.64 -14.83 -0.70
N GLY A 192 5.65 -14.11 -0.21
CA GLY A 192 6.65 -14.69 0.68
C GLY A 192 8.03 -14.07 0.50
N GLY A 193 9.03 -14.91 0.24
CA GLY A 193 10.44 -14.52 0.21
C GLY A 193 11.02 -14.52 -1.19
N GLY A 194 12.18 -13.87 -1.33
CA GLY A 194 13.01 -13.95 -2.52
C GLY A 194 13.67 -15.29 -2.74
N SER A 195 14.46 -15.38 -3.81
CA SER A 195 15.14 -16.61 -4.23
C SER A 195 15.99 -17.20 -3.10
N GLY A 196 15.66 -18.43 -2.69
CA GLY A 196 16.34 -19.16 -1.62
C GLY A 196 16.17 -18.57 -0.20
N ARG A 197 15.21 -17.68 0.01
CA ARG A 197 14.94 -17.02 1.30
C ARG A 197 13.61 -17.46 1.91
N THR A 198 13.52 -17.34 3.24
CA THR A 198 12.31 -17.69 3.98
C THR A 198 11.18 -16.71 3.68
N GLY A 199 9.96 -17.23 3.52
CA GLY A 199 8.78 -16.42 3.23
C GLY A 199 8.16 -15.68 4.42
N GLY A 200 8.78 -15.71 5.60
CA GLY A 200 8.24 -15.08 6.80
C GLY A 200 6.96 -15.75 7.32
N ILE A 201 5.99 -14.94 7.75
CA ILE A 201 4.69 -15.42 8.23
C ILE A 201 3.62 -14.86 7.31
N THR A 202 2.84 -15.73 6.67
CA THR A 202 1.67 -15.33 5.88
C THR A 202 0.40 -15.84 6.55
N THR A 203 -0.54 -14.93 6.84
CA THR A 203 -1.87 -15.25 7.36
C THR A 203 -2.94 -14.74 6.41
N ILE A 204 -3.85 -15.59 5.97
CA ILE A 204 -4.99 -15.21 5.14
C ILE A 204 -6.27 -15.50 5.93
N ASN A 205 -7.00 -14.45 6.30
CA ASN A 205 -8.26 -14.54 7.03
C ASN A 205 -9.48 -14.37 6.12
N GLY A 206 -9.32 -13.75 4.94
CA GLY A 206 -10.40 -13.46 4.00
C GLY A 206 -9.92 -12.97 2.64
N GLY A 207 -10.86 -12.48 1.82
CA GLY A 207 -10.58 -11.99 0.47
C GLY A 207 -10.48 -13.09 -0.60
N THR A 208 -10.09 -12.67 -1.81
CA THR A 208 -9.70 -13.58 -2.91
C THR A 208 -8.22 -13.38 -3.18
N VAL A 209 -7.41 -14.41 -2.92
CA VAL A 209 -5.95 -14.35 -3.04
C VAL A 209 -5.48 -15.30 -4.13
N THR A 210 -4.82 -14.76 -5.15
CA THR A 210 -4.15 -15.53 -6.20
C THR A 210 -2.66 -15.24 -6.11
N ALA A 211 -1.86 -16.25 -5.78
CA ALA A 211 -0.43 -16.12 -5.65
C ALA A 211 0.28 -17.09 -6.57
N THR A 212 1.09 -16.57 -7.48
CA THR A 212 1.81 -17.35 -8.50
C THR A 212 3.30 -17.15 -8.30
N GLY A 213 4.01 -18.25 -8.00
CA GLY A 213 5.46 -18.24 -7.97
C GLY A 213 6.04 -18.22 -9.38
N GLY A 214 7.21 -17.60 -9.56
CA GLY A 214 7.98 -17.76 -10.79
C GLY A 214 8.60 -19.16 -10.86
N THR A 215 9.29 -19.50 -11.96
CA THR A 215 9.91 -20.82 -12.19
C THR A 215 10.65 -21.34 -10.94
N GLY A 216 10.27 -22.51 -10.41
CA GLY A 216 10.88 -23.10 -9.20
C GLY A 216 10.47 -22.45 -7.85
N GLY A 217 9.65 -21.39 -7.90
CA GLY A 217 9.11 -20.68 -6.74
C GLY A 217 7.74 -21.19 -6.28
N ALA A 218 7.43 -20.99 -5.00
CA ALA A 218 6.13 -21.34 -4.43
C ALA A 218 5.05 -20.30 -4.79
N GLY A 219 3.78 -20.69 -4.86
CA GLY A 219 2.70 -19.70 -4.93
C GLY A 219 2.70 -18.81 -3.68
N ILE A 220 2.62 -19.43 -2.50
CA ILE A 220 2.71 -18.77 -1.19
C ILE A 220 3.80 -19.50 -0.37
N GLY A 221 4.74 -18.75 0.21
CA GLY A 221 5.72 -19.28 1.17
C GLY A 221 7.18 -19.22 0.70
N GLY A 222 7.90 -20.35 0.87
CA GLY A 222 9.36 -20.45 0.70
C GLY A 222 10.13 -20.78 1.99
N GLY A 223 9.56 -21.54 2.93
CA GLY A 223 10.24 -21.88 4.21
C GLY A 223 9.80 -21.03 5.41
N GLY A 224 8.56 -20.55 5.40
CA GLY A 224 7.92 -19.79 6.47
C GLY A 224 6.65 -20.47 7.03
N THR A 225 5.90 -19.77 7.87
CA THR A 225 4.60 -20.24 8.38
C THR A 225 3.46 -19.69 7.53
N ILE A 226 2.54 -20.56 7.13
CA ILE A 226 1.35 -20.20 6.37
C ILE A 226 0.11 -20.62 7.17
N SER A 227 -0.78 -19.67 7.45
CA SER A 227 -2.09 -19.92 8.07
C SER A 227 -3.20 -19.40 7.17
N ILE A 228 -4.14 -20.26 6.78
CA ILE A 228 -5.30 -19.88 5.97
C ILE A 228 -6.55 -20.20 6.80
N ASN A 229 -7.23 -19.15 7.26
CA ASN A 229 -8.38 -19.22 8.15
C ASN A 229 -9.70 -18.88 7.43
N GLY A 230 -9.63 -18.38 6.19
CA GLY A 230 -10.79 -18.01 5.39
C GLY A 230 -10.42 -17.48 3.99
N GLY A 231 -11.42 -17.04 3.24
CA GLY A 231 -11.27 -16.52 1.88
C GLY A 231 -11.19 -17.61 0.79
N THR A 232 -10.97 -17.17 -0.44
CA THR A 232 -10.66 -18.03 -1.59
C THR A 232 -9.19 -17.88 -1.92
N VAL A 233 -8.40 -18.95 -1.78
CA VAL A 233 -6.94 -18.90 -2.00
C VAL A 233 -6.54 -19.85 -3.12
N THR A 234 -5.88 -19.32 -4.14
CA THR A 234 -5.22 -20.08 -5.21
C THR A 234 -3.72 -19.82 -5.12
N ALA A 235 -2.95 -20.85 -4.82
CA ALA A 235 -1.49 -20.80 -4.79
C ALA A 235 -0.93 -21.71 -5.88
N THR A 236 -0.32 -21.12 -6.89
CA THR A 236 0.28 -21.85 -8.01
C THR A 236 1.79 -21.73 -7.92
N GLY A 237 2.47 -22.85 -7.70
CA GLY A 237 3.93 -22.89 -7.82
C GLY A 237 4.35 -22.70 -9.28
N GLY A 238 5.51 -22.10 -9.51
CA GLY A 238 6.05 -21.98 -10.85
C GLY A 238 6.49 -23.34 -11.38
N THR A 239 6.11 -23.64 -12.61
CA THR A 239 6.53 -24.87 -13.28
C THR A 239 7.99 -24.75 -13.73
N GLY A 240 8.88 -25.55 -13.16
CA GLY A 240 10.29 -25.64 -13.52
C GLY A 240 10.93 -26.88 -12.92
N CYS A 241 11.61 -27.66 -13.76
CA CYS A 241 12.11 -29.03 -13.58
C CYS A 241 13.28 -29.18 -12.60
#